data_AF-A8GN87-F1
#
_entry.id   AF-A8GN87-F1
#
_cell.length_a   1.000
_cell.length_b   1.000
_cell.length_c   1.000
_cell.angle_alpha   90.00
_cell.angle_beta   90.00
_cell.angle_gamma   90.00
#
_symmetry.space_group_name_H-M   'P 1'
#
loop_
_entity.id
_entity.type
_entity.pdbx_description
1 polymer ?
#
loop_
_entity_poly.entity_id
_entity_poly.type
_entity_poly.pdbx_seq_one_letter_code
_entity_poly.pdbx_strand_id
1 'polypeptide(L)' 'MLLGKRITVILLGGHLEFGETFEKCAIRKVLEETNLIIEHTQFIAVTNDAFEKEQKHYISIFLKAHC' A
#
# COMPACT_ATOMS: atom_id res chain seq x y z
N MET A 1 1.92 17.57 -25.64
CA MET A 1 0.96 17.49 -24.52
C MET A 1 1.30 16.24 -23.70
N LEU A 2 2.32 16.33 -22.85
CA LEU A 2 2.71 15.26 -21.92
C LEU A 2 2.75 15.91 -20.53
N LEU A 3 1.57 16.14 -19.94
CA LEU A 3 1.51 16.59 -18.55
C LEU A 3 1.79 15.40 -17.64
N GLY A 4 2.77 15.60 -16.76
CA GLY A 4 3.32 14.59 -15.87
C GLY A 4 2.30 13.90 -14.99
N LYS A 5 2.35 12.57 -14.99
CA LYS A 5 1.92 11.80 -13.83
C LYS A 5 3.13 11.74 -12.89
N ARG A 6 3.17 12.62 -11.88
CA ARG A 6 4.06 12.43 -10.73
C ARG A 6 3.64 11.12 -10.07
N ILE A 7 4.38 10.05 -10.34
CA ILE A 7 4.23 8.80 -9.59
C ILE A 7 4.97 9.05 -8.27
N THR A 8 4.23 9.49 -7.26
CA THR A 8 4.76 9.50 -5.90
C THR A 8 4.71 8.05 -5.41
N VAL A 9 5.84 7.34 -5.47
CA VAL A 9 5.94 6.03 -4.81
C VAL A 9 6.08 6.30 -3.32
N ILE A 10 5.00 6.09 -2.59
CA ILE A 10 5.02 6.14 -1.14
C ILE A 10 4.81 4.71 -0.63
N LEU A 11 5.81 4.16 0.04
CA LEU A 11 5.71 2.89 0.78
C LEU A 11 5.00 3.16 2.12
N LEU A 12 3.75 3.62 2.04
CA LEU A 12 2.87 3.75 3.21
C LEU A 12 2.19 2.41 3.35
N GLY A 13 2.42 1.76 4.47
CA GLY A 13 2.03 0.37 4.66
C GLY A 13 1.78 0.09 6.13
N GLY A 14 0.94 -0.90 6.40
CA GLY A 14 0.61 -1.30 7.75
C GLY A 14 -0.08 -2.65 7.76
N HIS A 15 -0.29 -3.15 8.97
CA HIS A 15 -1.04 -4.40 9.15
C HIS A 15 -2.49 -4.19 8.70
N LEU A 16 -3.00 -5.18 7.96
CA LEU A 16 -4.41 -5.27 7.64
C LEU A 16 -5.21 -5.43 8.95
N GLU A 17 -6.24 -4.62 9.14
CA GLU A 17 -7.15 -4.80 10.27
C GLU A 17 -8.17 -5.90 9.97
N PHE A 18 -8.74 -6.52 11.01
CA PHE A 18 -9.67 -7.62 10.85
C PHE A 18 -10.91 -7.18 10.04
N GLY A 19 -11.16 -7.85 8.92
CA GLY A 19 -12.29 -7.56 8.02
C GLY A 19 -12.03 -6.46 6.98
N GLU A 20 -10.82 -5.88 6.93
CA GLU A 20 -10.46 -4.96 5.86
C GLU A 20 -10.15 -5.68 4.54
N THR A 21 -10.44 -5.00 3.43
CA THR A 21 -9.84 -5.34 2.13
C THR A 21 -8.49 -4.63 1.99
N PHE A 22 -7.64 -5.09 1.07
CA PHE A 22 -6.33 -4.47 0.85
C PHE A 22 -6.44 -3.00 0.46
N GLU A 23 -7.45 -2.66 -0.33
CA GLU A 23 -7.75 -1.30 -0.78
C GLU A 23 -8.14 -0.39 0.39
N LYS A 24 -9.02 -0.88 1.29
CA LYS A 24 -9.43 -0.10 2.47
C LYS A 24 -8.24 0.21 3.38
N CYS A 25 -7.38 -0.78 3.60
CA CYS A 25 -6.14 -0.59 4.38
C CYS A 25 -5.23 0.45 3.71
N ALA A 26 -4.99 0.34 2.40
CA ALA A 26 -4.15 1.30 1.68
C ALA A 26 -4.71 2.73 1.75
N ILE A 27 -6.01 2.92 1.51
CA ILE A 27 -6.66 4.24 1.59
C ILE A 27 -6.51 4.83 2.99
N ARG A 28 -6.80 4.04 4.03
CA ARG A 28 -6.70 4.47 5.42
C ARG A 28 -5.28 4.84 5.81
N LYS A 29 -4.28 3.99 5.50
CA LYS A 29 -2.88 4.23 5.84
C LYS A 29 -2.31 5.45 5.14
N VAL A 30 -2.63 5.63 3.86
CA VAL A 30 -2.20 6.81 3.09
C VAL A 30 -2.78 8.08 3.71
N LEU A 31 -4.05 8.07 4.10
CA LEU A 31 -4.70 9.19 4.78
C LEU A 31 -4.04 9.48 6.15
N GLU A 32 -3.83 8.46 6.98
CA GLU A 32 -3.22 8.57 8.32
C GLU A 32 -1.81 9.19 8.27
N GLU A 33 -0.99 8.78 7.30
CA GLU A 33 0.44 9.13 7.26
C GLU A 33 0.73 10.39 6.43
N THR A 34 -0.14 10.75 5.47
CA THR A 34 0.12 11.86 4.54
C THR A 34 -1.01 12.88 4.38
N ASN A 35 -2.19 12.62 4.94
CA ASN A 35 -3.41 13.39 4.69
C ASN A 35 -3.83 13.44 3.20
N LEU A 36 -3.38 12.47 2.38
CA LEU A 36 -3.81 12.34 1.00
C LEU A 36 -4.96 11.32 0.88
N ILE A 37 -5.87 11.58 -0.05
CA ILE A 37 -6.90 10.63 -0.45
C ILE A 37 -6.42 9.97 -1.74
N ILE A 38 -6.50 8.63 -1.80
CA ILE A 38 -6.19 7.86 -2.99
C ILE A 38 -7.43 7.10 -3.48
N GLU A 39 -7.53 6.95 -4.79
CA GLU A 39 -8.60 6.25 -5.48
C GLU A 39 -8.02 5.31 -6.56
N HIS A 40 -8.88 4.45 -7.12
CA HIS A 40 -8.52 3.53 -8.21
C HIS A 40 -7.31 2.64 -7.88
N THR A 41 -7.34 1.99 -6.72
CA THR A 41 -6.33 1.01 -6.31
C THR A 41 -6.29 -0.19 -7.24
N GLN A 42 -5.10 -0.55 -7.71
CA GLN A 42 -4.83 -1.69 -8.57
C GLN A 42 -3.76 -2.57 -7.95
N PHE A 43 -4.01 -3.87 -7.86
CA PHE A 43 -3.00 -4.85 -7.46
C PHE A 43 -1.86 -4.91 -8.47
N ILE A 44 -0.62 -4.88 -7.97
CA ILE A 44 0.60 -4.93 -8.79
C ILE A 44 1.44 -6.16 -8.48
N ALA A 45 1.64 -6.45 -7.19
CA ALA A 45 2.51 -7.54 -6.78
C ALA A 45 2.17 -8.04 -5.38
N VAL A 46 2.60 -9.27 -5.11
CA VAL A 46 2.67 -9.86 -3.77
C VAL A 46 4.09 -10.36 -3.54
N THR A 47 4.62 -10.12 -2.34
CA THR A 47 5.88 -10.72 -1.90
C THR A 47 5.64 -11.60 -0.69
N ASN A 48 6.57 -12.54 -0.50
CA ASN A 48 6.55 -13.50 0.58
C ASN A 48 7.88 -13.37 1.33
N ASP A 49 7.88 -12.59 2.41
CA ASP A 49 9.08 -12.07 3.05
C ASP A 49 9.28 -12.75 4.42
N ALA A 50 10.21 -13.70 4.48
CA ALA A 50 10.57 -14.40 5.72
C ALA A 50 11.81 -13.76 6.36
N PHE A 51 11.64 -13.30 7.59
CA PHE A 51 12.67 -12.65 8.41
C PHE A 51 13.03 -13.55 9.58
N GLU A 52 14.00 -14.44 9.37
CA GLU A 52 14.36 -15.50 10.32
C GLU A 52 14.89 -14.94 11.65
N LYS A 53 15.73 -13.89 11.63
CA LYS A 53 16.30 -13.31 12.85
C LYS A 53 15.23 -12.72 13.75
N GLU A 54 14.24 -12.07 13.16
CA GLU A 54 13.12 -11.45 13.84
C GLU A 54 11.98 -12.43 14.14
N GLN A 55 12.08 -13.69 13.68
CA GLN A 55 11.05 -14.72 13.74
C GLN A 55 9.70 -14.22 13.21
N LYS A 56 9.74 -13.52 12.08
CA LYS A 56 8.57 -12.93 11.43
C LYS A 56 8.47 -13.37 9.98
N HIS A 57 7.24 -13.51 9.51
CA HIS A 57 6.96 -13.85 8.12
C HIS A 57 5.79 -13.01 7.66
N TYR A 58 6.02 -12.18 6.65
CA TYR A 58 5.04 -11.27 6.10
C TYR A 58 4.68 -11.66 4.67
N ILE A 59 3.39 -11.51 4.35
CA ILE A 59 2.92 -11.44 2.98
C ILE A 59 2.60 -9.97 2.73
N SER A 60 3.33 -9.34 1.80
CA SER A 60 3.16 -7.92 1.49
C SER A 60 2.38 -7.78 0.19
N ILE A 61 1.29 -7.01 0.22
CA ILE A 61 0.45 -6.71 -0.95
C ILE A 61 0.77 -5.30 -1.43
N PHE A 62 1.18 -5.18 -2.70
CA PHE A 62 1.51 -3.91 -3.31
C PHE A 62 0.38 -3.44 -4.22
N LEU A 63 -0.16 -2.27 -3.90
CA LEU A 63 -1.18 -1.59 -4.68
C LEU A 63 -0.60 -0.32 -5.30
N LYS A 64 -1.02 -0.03 -6.53
CA LYS A 64 -0.84 1.27 -7.18
C LYS A 64 -2.15 2.03 -7.13
N ALA A 65 -2.10 3.32 -6.86
CA ALA A 65 -3.28 4.18 -6.84
C ALA A 65 -2.96 5.57 -7.40
N HIS A 66 -3.99 6.39 -7.55
CA HIS A 66 -3.90 7.79 -7.92
C HIS A 66 -4.47 8.66 -6.79
N CYS A 67 -3.87 9.82 -6.53
CA CYS A 67 -4.39 10.85 -5.63
C CYS A 67 -4.95 12.04 -6.43
#